data_AF-A0A934YQF0-F1
#
_entry.id   AF-A0A934YQF0-F1
#
_cell.length_a   1.000
_cell.length_b   1.000
_cell.length_c   1.000
_cell.angle_alpha   90.00
_cell.angle_beta   90.00
_cell.angle_gamma   90.00
#
_symmetry.space_group_name_H-M   'P 1'
#
loop_
_entity.id
_entity.type
_entity.pdbx_description
1 polymer ?
#
loop_
_entity_poly.entity_id
_entity_poly.type
_entity_poly.pdbx_seq_one_letter_code
_entity_poly.pdbx_strand_id
1 'polypeptide(L)'
;MAKEEKSGSAWAVSGMVALLAGRKVAGLGMFARGLAVLEQGWRDRHPNFEGGISERWEAATEFYESTHRNKTNRWLHMAGIPFIVGGAVGLFAFKPYRPAWGVSAGSFAFGWGLNILGHAAFEKNAPAFKDDPLSFLAGPVWDLRQFQGRRARANAEPAHANGASANGASHAPVN
;
A
#
# COMPACT_ATOMS: atom_id res chain seq x y z
N MET A 1 0.92 -12.69 -22.67
CA MET A 1 1.27 -11.59 -21.74
C MET A 1 0.03 -10.84 -21.23
N ALA A 2 -0.63 -9.98 -22.00
CA ALA A 2 -1.86 -9.29 -21.55
C ALA A 2 -3.01 -10.25 -21.12
N LYS A 3 -3.02 -11.47 -21.65
CA LYS A 3 -4.02 -12.50 -21.29
C LYS A 3 -3.89 -12.98 -19.85
N GLU A 4 -2.65 -13.15 -19.35
CA GLU A 4 -2.42 -13.65 -17.99
C GLU A 4 -2.68 -12.58 -16.94
N GLU A 5 -2.24 -11.36 -17.18
CA GLU A 5 -2.55 -10.20 -16.34
C GLU A 5 -4.06 -9.99 -16.22
N LYS A 6 -4.79 -10.01 -17.35
CA LYS A 6 -6.26 -9.95 -17.37
C LYS A 6 -6.89 -11.11 -16.61
N SER A 7 -6.37 -12.33 -16.80
CA SER A 7 -6.89 -13.51 -16.10
C SER A 7 -6.61 -13.47 -14.60
N GLY A 8 -5.43 -13.04 -14.17
CA GLY A 8 -5.04 -12.95 -12.77
C GLY A 8 -5.82 -11.87 -12.04
N SER A 9 -5.95 -10.70 -12.67
CA SER A 9 -6.81 -9.61 -12.18
C SER A 9 -8.27 -10.06 -12.06
N ALA A 10 -8.79 -10.80 -13.05
CA ALA A 10 -10.14 -11.33 -12.99
C ALA A 10 -10.33 -12.29 -11.80
N TRP A 11 -9.42 -13.23 -11.59
CA TRP A 11 -9.46 -14.14 -10.43
C TRP A 11 -9.40 -13.39 -9.10
N ALA A 12 -8.50 -12.40 -8.97
CA ALA A 12 -8.39 -11.59 -7.77
C ALA A 12 -9.69 -10.84 -7.46
N VAL A 13 -10.26 -10.15 -8.46
CA VAL A 13 -11.52 -9.41 -8.31
C VAL A 13 -12.69 -10.37 -8.02
N SER A 14 -12.78 -11.50 -8.71
CA SER A 14 -13.80 -12.53 -8.43
C SER A 14 -13.68 -13.08 -7.00
N GLY A 15 -12.45 -13.23 -6.50
CA GLY A 15 -12.19 -13.60 -5.10
C GLY A 15 -12.74 -12.58 -4.11
N MET A 16 -12.48 -11.29 -4.35
CA MET A 16 -13.00 -10.20 -3.52
C MET A 16 -14.53 -10.13 -3.55
N VAL A 17 -15.14 -10.28 -4.73
CA VAL A 17 -16.60 -10.30 -4.89
C VAL A 17 -17.21 -11.49 -4.15
N ALA A 18 -16.62 -12.69 -4.28
CA ALA A 18 -17.12 -13.87 -3.57
C ALA A 18 -16.98 -13.75 -2.06
N LEU A 19 -15.90 -13.12 -1.57
CA LEU A 19 -15.73 -12.80 -0.15
C LEU A 19 -16.83 -11.85 0.33
N LEU A 20 -17.10 -10.78 -0.43
CA LEU A 20 -18.20 -9.85 -0.18
C LEU A 20 -19.59 -10.49 -0.36
N ALA A 21 -19.70 -11.63 -1.04
CA ALA A 21 -20.91 -12.45 -1.09
C ALA A 21 -20.98 -13.50 0.04
N GLY A 22 -20.09 -13.44 1.03
CA GLY A 22 -20.06 -14.36 2.17
C GLY A 22 -19.45 -15.74 1.87
N ARG A 23 -18.93 -15.96 0.65
CA ARG A 23 -18.32 -17.23 0.23
C ARG A 23 -16.83 -17.25 0.56
N LYS A 24 -16.50 -17.29 1.84
CA LYS A 24 -15.13 -17.11 2.39
C LYS A 24 -14.07 -18.00 1.72
N VAL A 25 -14.30 -19.32 1.66
CA VAL A 25 -13.33 -20.28 1.11
C VAL A 25 -13.12 -20.08 -0.39
N ALA A 26 -14.23 -19.94 -1.14
CA ALA A 26 -14.17 -19.67 -2.58
C ALA A 26 -13.48 -18.32 -2.87
N GLY A 27 -13.82 -17.28 -2.10
CA GLY A 27 -13.23 -15.95 -2.22
C GLY A 27 -11.72 -15.97 -1.99
N LEU A 28 -11.27 -16.61 -0.90
CA LEU A 28 -9.85 -16.75 -0.61
C LEU A 28 -9.11 -17.56 -1.69
N GLY A 29 -9.69 -18.69 -2.13
CA GLY A 29 -9.09 -19.54 -3.16
C GLY A 29 -8.93 -18.81 -4.49
N MET A 30 -9.96 -18.11 -4.96
CA MET A 30 -9.91 -17.32 -6.18
C MET A 30 -8.92 -16.16 -6.08
N PHE A 31 -8.89 -15.47 -4.94
CA PHE A 31 -7.95 -14.38 -4.71
C PHE A 31 -6.49 -14.87 -4.73
N ALA A 32 -6.19 -15.94 -4.00
CA ALA A 32 -4.87 -16.56 -3.98
C ALA A 32 -4.45 -17.05 -5.37
N ARG A 33 -5.37 -17.65 -6.13
CA ARG A 33 -5.12 -18.04 -7.51
C ARG A 33 -4.78 -16.83 -8.38
N GLY A 34 -5.52 -15.72 -8.22
CA GLY A 34 -5.24 -14.46 -8.91
C GLY A 34 -3.82 -13.97 -8.66
N LEU A 35 -3.40 -13.88 -7.40
CA LEU A 35 -2.04 -13.47 -7.04
C LEU A 35 -0.97 -14.40 -7.65
N ALA A 36 -1.21 -15.72 -7.63
CA ALA A 36 -0.28 -16.68 -8.22
C ALA A 36 -0.17 -16.53 -9.76
N VAL A 37 -1.28 -16.26 -10.47
CA VAL A 37 -1.23 -15.95 -11.92
C VAL A 37 -0.43 -14.68 -12.17
N LEU A 38 -0.68 -13.63 -11.38
CA LEU A 38 0.01 -12.35 -11.57
C LEU A 38 1.51 -12.47 -11.29
N GLU A 39 1.90 -13.25 -10.27
CA GLU A 39 3.31 -13.45 -9.93
C GLU A 39 4.02 -14.28 -11.01
N GLN A 40 3.36 -15.30 -11.55
CA GLN A 40 3.89 -16.03 -12.71
C GLN A 40 4.07 -15.09 -13.90
N GLY A 41 3.07 -14.27 -14.22
CA GLY A 41 3.16 -13.31 -15.31
C GLY A 41 4.27 -12.28 -15.09
N TRP A 42 4.54 -11.87 -13.84
CA TRP A 42 5.68 -11.01 -13.52
C TRP A 42 7.01 -11.73 -13.81
N ARG A 43 7.17 -13.00 -13.39
CA ARG A 43 8.38 -13.79 -13.65
C ARG A 43 8.63 -14.03 -15.13
N ASP A 44 7.58 -14.30 -15.89
CA ASP A 44 7.67 -14.47 -17.34
C ASP A 44 8.13 -13.19 -18.07
N ARG A 45 7.84 -12.01 -17.50
CA ARG A 45 8.36 -10.71 -17.99
C ARG A 45 9.78 -10.40 -17.52
N HIS A 46 10.26 -11.11 -16.51
CA HIS A 46 11.60 -10.94 -15.93
C HIS A 46 12.38 -12.27 -15.98
N PRO A 47 12.63 -12.83 -17.19
CA PRO A 47 13.24 -14.16 -17.32
C PRO A 47 14.67 -14.24 -16.78
N ASN A 48 15.35 -13.10 -16.65
CA ASN A 48 16.70 -13.00 -16.13
C ASN A 48 16.74 -12.65 -14.63
N PHE A 49 15.58 -12.60 -13.95
CA PHE A 49 15.53 -12.35 -12.52
C PHE A 49 15.87 -13.63 -11.75
N GLU A 50 17.09 -13.70 -11.22
CA GLU A 50 17.58 -14.82 -10.41
C GLU A 50 17.60 -14.51 -8.90
N GLY A 51 17.09 -13.34 -8.51
CA GLY A 51 17.09 -12.85 -7.13
C GLY A 51 16.21 -13.67 -6.19
N GLY A 52 16.56 -13.64 -4.90
CA GLY A 52 15.76 -14.23 -3.83
C GLY A 52 14.59 -13.34 -3.42
N ILE A 53 14.06 -13.60 -2.23
CA ILE A 53 12.90 -12.87 -1.70
C ILE A 53 13.25 -11.40 -1.42
N SER A 54 14.48 -11.10 -0.99
CA SER A 54 14.91 -9.73 -0.68
C SER A 54 14.95 -8.88 -1.94
N GLU A 55 15.58 -9.39 -2.99
CA GLU A 55 15.70 -8.71 -4.28
C GLU A 55 14.32 -8.53 -4.93
N ARG A 56 13.42 -9.53 -4.76
CA ARG A 56 12.04 -9.45 -5.26
C ARG A 56 11.23 -8.38 -4.52
N TRP A 57 11.47 -8.23 -3.22
CA TRP A 57 10.87 -7.21 -2.39
C TRP A 57 11.37 -5.80 -2.76
N GLU A 58 12.67 -5.66 -3.02
CA GLU A 58 13.26 -4.41 -3.49
C GLU A 58 12.68 -4.02 -4.85
N ALA A 59 12.62 -4.94 -5.81
CA ALA A 59 12.00 -4.71 -7.12
C ALA A 59 10.52 -4.28 -6.99
N ALA A 60 9.76 -4.93 -6.11
CA ALA A 60 8.37 -4.55 -5.85
C ALA A 60 8.23 -3.15 -5.23
N THR A 61 9.16 -2.79 -4.35
CA THR A 61 9.20 -1.47 -3.69
C THR A 61 9.56 -0.38 -4.68
N GLU A 62 10.58 -0.60 -5.52
CA GLU A 62 10.98 0.33 -6.57
C GLU A 62 9.84 0.54 -7.59
N PHE A 63 9.20 -0.54 -8.02
CA PHE A 63 8.05 -0.47 -8.90
C PHE A 63 6.89 0.32 -8.26
N TYR A 64 6.58 0.07 -6.98
CA TYR A 64 5.58 0.83 -6.24
C TYR A 64 5.92 2.33 -6.21
N GLU A 65 7.16 2.67 -5.85
CA GLU A 65 7.60 4.08 -5.80
C GLU A 65 7.48 4.77 -7.15
N SER A 66 7.82 4.06 -8.23
CA SER A 66 7.74 4.57 -9.60
C SER A 66 6.30 4.83 -10.06
N THR A 67 5.33 4.11 -9.51
CA THR A 67 3.90 4.13 -9.89
C THR A 67 3.00 4.88 -8.91
N HIS A 68 3.52 5.31 -7.77
CA HIS A 68 2.77 6.09 -6.77
C HIS A 68 3.53 7.37 -6.46
N ARG A 69 3.49 8.37 -7.33
CA ARG A 69 4.26 9.62 -7.09
C ARG A 69 3.42 10.69 -6.40
N ASN A 70 2.11 10.68 -6.63
CA ASN A 70 1.21 11.67 -6.05
C ASN A 70 1.03 11.46 -4.53
N LYS A 71 1.27 12.52 -3.75
CA LYS A 71 1.14 12.51 -2.28
C LYS A 71 -0.28 12.18 -1.81
N THR A 72 -1.30 12.68 -2.52
CA THR A 72 -2.71 12.42 -2.19
C THR A 72 -3.08 10.97 -2.45
N ASN A 73 -2.57 10.36 -3.53
CA ASN A 73 -2.75 8.93 -3.78
C ASN A 73 -2.16 8.09 -2.63
N ARG A 74 -0.91 8.36 -2.24
CA ARG A 74 -0.26 7.66 -1.10
C ARG A 74 -1.02 7.85 0.21
N TRP A 75 -1.53 9.05 0.47
CA TRP A 75 -2.34 9.30 1.67
C TRP A 75 -3.66 8.53 1.65
N LEU A 76 -4.36 8.50 0.51
CA LEU A 76 -5.58 7.72 0.34
C LEU A 76 -5.33 6.23 0.56
N HIS A 77 -4.19 5.70 0.06
CA HIS A 77 -3.75 4.34 0.35
C HIS A 77 -3.51 4.11 1.85
N MET A 78 -2.75 4.98 2.49
CA MET A 78 -2.44 4.87 3.92
C MET A 78 -3.71 4.93 4.80
N ALA A 79 -4.70 5.72 4.39
CA ALA A 79 -6.00 5.78 5.05
C ALA A 79 -6.89 4.55 4.74
N GLY A 80 -6.92 4.11 3.48
CA GLY A 80 -7.77 3.02 3.01
C GLY A 80 -7.35 1.64 3.50
N ILE A 81 -6.03 1.38 3.64
CA ILE A 81 -5.50 0.07 4.04
C ILE A 81 -6.01 -0.42 5.40
N PRO A 82 -6.05 0.40 6.47
CA PRO A 82 -6.69 0.01 7.73
C PRO A 82 -8.15 -0.45 7.57
N PHE A 83 -8.94 0.22 6.72
CA PHE A 83 -10.32 -0.19 6.44
C PHE A 83 -10.38 -1.52 5.67
N ILE A 84 -9.50 -1.72 4.69
CA ILE A 84 -9.39 -2.99 3.94
C ILE A 84 -9.02 -4.12 4.90
N VAL A 85 -7.98 -3.96 5.71
CA VAL A 85 -7.50 -5.00 6.62
C VAL A 85 -8.54 -5.32 7.68
N GLY A 86 -9.08 -4.31 8.38
CA GLY A 86 -10.10 -4.50 9.40
C GLY A 86 -11.41 -5.08 8.83
N GLY A 87 -11.83 -4.59 7.67
CA GLY A 87 -12.98 -5.11 6.94
C GLY A 87 -12.81 -6.56 6.52
N ALA A 88 -11.65 -6.93 5.98
CA ALA A 88 -11.34 -8.31 5.61
C ALA A 88 -11.37 -9.24 6.84
N VAL A 89 -10.72 -8.84 7.94
CA VAL A 89 -10.76 -9.59 9.21
C VAL A 89 -12.20 -9.82 9.66
N GLY A 90 -13.03 -8.78 9.66
CA GLY A 90 -14.44 -8.89 10.03
C GLY A 90 -15.28 -9.76 9.07
N LEU A 91 -15.01 -9.70 7.76
CA LEU A 91 -15.64 -10.57 6.77
C LEU A 91 -15.34 -12.05 7.03
N PHE A 92 -14.14 -12.39 7.52
CA PHE A 92 -13.79 -13.74 7.94
C PHE A 92 -14.30 -14.11 9.33
N ALA A 93 -14.30 -13.17 10.29
CA ALA A 93 -14.69 -13.43 11.67
C ALA A 93 -16.21 -13.60 11.84
N PHE A 94 -17.02 -12.75 11.18
CA PHE A 94 -18.46 -12.74 11.40
C PHE A 94 -19.24 -13.64 10.44
N LYS A 95 -20.42 -14.11 10.87
CA LYS A 95 -21.34 -14.86 10.01
C LYS A 95 -21.87 -13.94 8.90
N PRO A 96 -21.89 -14.37 7.62
CA PRO A 96 -22.42 -13.57 6.52
C PRO A 96 -23.84 -13.04 6.79
N TYR A 97 -24.12 -11.85 6.27
CA TYR A 97 -25.43 -11.19 6.35
C TYR A 97 -25.91 -10.88 7.78
N ARG A 98 -24.98 -10.68 8.71
CA ARG A 98 -25.26 -10.12 10.04
C ARG A 98 -24.81 -8.66 10.10
N PRO A 99 -25.36 -7.82 11.00
CA PRO A 99 -24.99 -6.40 11.08
C PRO A 99 -23.47 -6.17 11.16
N ALA A 100 -22.75 -6.90 12.03
CA ALA A 100 -21.29 -6.79 12.14
C ALA A 100 -20.54 -7.18 10.85
N TRP A 101 -21.03 -8.20 10.14
CA TRP A 101 -20.50 -8.57 8.82
C TRP A 101 -20.79 -7.49 7.78
N GLY A 102 -21.98 -6.88 7.80
CA GLY A 102 -22.34 -5.77 6.92
C GLY A 102 -21.46 -4.53 7.12
N VAL A 103 -21.17 -4.17 8.37
CA VAL A 103 -20.21 -3.10 8.70
C VAL A 103 -18.82 -3.44 8.17
N SER A 104 -18.40 -4.71 8.30
CA SER A 104 -17.10 -5.18 7.82
C SER A 104 -17.02 -5.14 6.29
N ALA A 105 -18.09 -5.54 5.60
CA ALA A 105 -18.22 -5.44 4.14
C ALA A 105 -18.16 -3.98 3.66
N GLY A 106 -18.89 -3.09 4.34
CA GLY A 106 -18.88 -1.66 4.06
C GLY A 106 -17.49 -1.04 4.25
N SER A 107 -16.82 -1.36 5.37
CA SER A 107 -15.45 -0.94 5.66
C SER A 107 -14.47 -1.43 4.58
N PHE A 108 -14.53 -2.72 4.22
CA PHE A 108 -13.69 -3.30 3.18
C PHE A 108 -13.88 -2.60 1.83
N ALA A 109 -15.14 -2.42 1.40
CA ALA A 109 -15.46 -1.77 0.14
C ALA A 109 -15.05 -0.29 0.14
N PHE A 110 -15.25 0.41 1.25
CA PHE A 110 -14.85 1.82 1.41
C PHE A 110 -13.34 1.99 1.29
N GLY A 111 -12.55 1.17 1.98
CA GLY A 111 -11.09 1.22 1.89
C GLY A 111 -10.56 0.98 0.47
N TRP A 112 -11.12 -0.02 -0.24
CA TRP A 112 -10.81 -0.22 -1.65
C TRP A 112 -11.23 0.96 -2.53
N GLY A 113 -12.39 1.56 -2.25
CA GLY A 113 -12.85 2.77 -2.92
C GLY A 113 -11.86 3.93 -2.80
N LEU A 114 -11.28 4.15 -1.62
CA LEU A 114 -10.24 5.17 -1.41
C LEU A 114 -8.98 4.90 -2.24
N ASN A 115 -8.46 3.67 -2.22
CA ASN A 115 -7.26 3.30 -2.97
C ASN A 115 -7.48 3.44 -4.49
N ILE A 116 -8.62 2.95 -4.99
CA ILE A 116 -8.98 3.05 -6.41
C ILE A 116 -9.18 4.52 -6.82
N LEU A 117 -9.82 5.33 -5.97
CA LEU A 117 -9.96 6.76 -6.21
C LEU A 117 -8.60 7.45 -6.30
N GLY A 118 -7.65 7.08 -5.44
CA GLY A 118 -6.27 7.55 -5.49
C GLY A 118 -5.64 7.36 -6.88
N HIS A 119 -5.67 6.13 -7.37
CA HIS A 119 -5.17 5.80 -8.71
C HIS A 119 -5.95 6.53 -9.82
N ALA A 120 -7.27 6.46 -9.81
CA ALA A 120 -8.10 6.99 -10.90
C ALA A 120 -8.12 8.53 -10.97
N ALA A 121 -8.11 9.21 -9.82
CA ALA A 121 -8.24 10.66 -9.76
C ALA A 121 -6.88 11.38 -9.78
N PHE A 122 -5.84 10.82 -9.15
CA PHE A 122 -4.58 11.52 -8.92
C PHE A 122 -3.41 10.97 -9.72
N GLU A 123 -3.27 9.64 -9.80
CA GLU A 123 -2.11 9.04 -10.47
C GLU A 123 -2.35 8.75 -11.96
N LYS A 124 -3.62 8.58 -12.36
CA LYS A 124 -4.04 8.30 -13.75
C LYS A 124 -3.40 7.04 -14.34
N ASN A 125 -3.06 6.07 -13.49
CA ASN A 125 -2.59 4.75 -13.88
C ASN A 125 -3.49 3.64 -13.32
N ALA A 126 -3.27 2.41 -13.80
CA ALA A 126 -3.92 1.25 -13.22
C ALA A 126 -3.31 0.93 -11.83
N PRO A 127 -4.06 0.25 -10.94
CA PRO A 127 -3.51 -0.25 -9.69
C PRO A 127 -2.27 -1.13 -9.91
N ALA A 128 -1.16 -0.78 -9.26
CA ALA A 128 0.16 -1.40 -9.49
C ALA A 128 0.18 -2.92 -9.24
N PHE A 129 -0.69 -3.43 -8.36
CA PHE A 129 -0.74 -4.86 -8.05
C PHE A 129 -1.07 -5.75 -9.27
N LYS A 130 -1.65 -5.17 -10.33
CA LYS A 130 -1.94 -5.90 -11.58
C LYS A 130 -0.65 -6.29 -12.31
N ASP A 131 0.36 -5.44 -12.26
CA ASP A 131 1.63 -5.65 -12.95
C ASP A 131 2.67 -6.31 -12.04
N ASP A 132 2.64 -5.98 -10.75
CA ASP A 132 3.48 -6.60 -9.72
C ASP A 132 2.64 -6.88 -8.48
N PRO A 133 2.18 -8.13 -8.26
CA PRO A 133 1.32 -8.44 -7.12
C PRO A 133 1.99 -8.27 -5.76
N LEU A 134 3.33 -8.34 -5.68
CA LEU A 134 4.04 -8.15 -4.42
C LEU A 134 4.06 -6.67 -4.00
N SER A 135 4.00 -5.74 -4.96
CA SER A 135 3.89 -4.30 -4.68
C SER A 135 2.67 -3.95 -3.82
N PHE A 136 1.62 -4.79 -3.85
CA PHE A 136 0.44 -4.68 -3.00
C PHE A 136 0.78 -4.70 -1.50
N LEU A 137 1.82 -5.44 -1.10
CA LEU A 137 2.28 -5.54 0.28
C LEU A 137 3.54 -4.68 0.51
N ALA A 138 4.51 -4.75 -0.40
CA ALA A 138 5.80 -4.09 -0.24
C ALA A 138 5.66 -2.56 -0.16
N GLY A 139 4.84 -1.97 -1.03
CA GLY A 139 4.61 -0.52 -1.09
C GLY A 139 4.05 0.07 0.21
N PRO A 140 2.91 -0.42 0.71
CA PRO A 140 2.36 0.05 1.98
C PRO A 140 3.27 -0.13 3.19
N VAL A 141 4.02 -1.24 3.25
CA VAL A 141 5.00 -1.48 4.32
C VAL A 141 6.12 -0.43 4.25
N TRP A 142 6.60 -0.11 3.04
CA TRP A 142 7.58 0.94 2.84
C TRP A 142 7.05 2.32 3.26
N ASP A 143 5.84 2.71 2.82
CA ASP A 143 5.24 4.01 3.18
C ASP A 143 5.05 4.15 4.70
N LEU A 144 4.61 3.07 5.37
CA LEU A 144 4.46 3.05 6.83
C LEU A 144 5.81 3.28 7.53
N ARG A 145 6.89 2.63 7.06
CA ARG A 145 8.25 2.82 7.59
C ARG A 145 8.72 4.26 7.39
N GLN A 146 8.49 4.85 6.22
CA GLN A 146 8.82 6.25 5.95
C GLN A 146 8.06 7.21 6.88
N PHE A 147 6.77 6.96 7.09
CA PHE A 147 5.95 7.77 7.99
C PHE A 147 6.43 7.68 9.44
N GLN A 148 6.72 6.47 9.94
CA GLN A 148 7.27 6.25 11.27
C GLN A 148 8.64 6.91 11.43
N GLY A 149 9.53 6.79 10.45
CA GLY A 149 10.85 7.42 10.45
C GLY A 149 10.78 8.95 10.50
N ARG A 150 9.86 9.56 9.75
CA ARG A 150 9.61 11.02 9.81
C ARG A 150 9.10 11.46 11.18
N ARG A 151 8.17 10.70 11.78
CA ARG A 151 7.67 10.99 13.14
C ARG A 151 8.76 10.87 14.19
N ALA A 152 9.61 9.84 14.10
CA ALA A 152 10.73 9.64 15.01
C ALA A 152 11.72 10.82 14.95
N ARG A 153 12.05 11.29 13.74
CA ARG A 153 12.92 12.47 13.54
C ARG A 153 12.29 13.75 14.12
N ALA A 154 11.01 14.00 13.84
CA ALA A 154 10.31 15.16 14.37
C ALA A 154 10.22 15.15 15.91
N ASN A 155 10.08 13.97 16.53
CA ASN A 155 10.05 13.83 17.99
C ASN A 155 11.44 13.92 18.64
N ALA A 156 12.51 13.62 17.89
CA ALA A 156 13.90 13.76 18.35
C ALA A 156 14.40 15.21 18.28
N GLU A 157 13.62 16.12 17.69
CA GLU A 157 13.93 17.54 17.58
C GLU A 157 13.27 18.35 18.72
N PRO A 158 13.83 18.31 19.96
CA PRO A 158 13.79 19.50 20.80
C PRO A 158 15.15 19.81 21.48
N ALA A 159 15.51 21.11 21.50
CA ALA A 159 16.51 21.79 22.37
C ALA A 159 17.86 22.32 21.79
N HIS A 160 18.04 22.51 20.47
CA HIS A 160 19.22 23.26 19.96
C HIS A 160 18.93 24.56 19.19
N ALA A 161 17.66 24.92 18.96
CA ALA A 161 17.32 26.10 18.14
C ALA A 161 17.27 27.45 18.90
N ASN A 162 17.38 27.47 20.24
CA ASN A 162 17.22 28.70 21.04
C ASN A 162 18.49 29.11 21.83
N GLY A 163 19.70 28.87 21.31
CA GLY A 163 20.95 29.08 22.07
C GLY A 163 22.06 29.91 21.40
N ALA A 164 21.85 30.48 20.21
CA ALA A 164 22.90 31.22 19.51
C ALA A 164 22.41 32.58 19.01
N SER A 165 22.05 33.47 19.94
CA SER A 165 22.12 34.92 19.70
C SER A 165 23.27 35.45 20.54
N ALA A 166 24.35 35.80 19.83
CA ALA A 166 25.65 36.13 20.37
C ALA A 166 25.64 37.45 21.14
N ASN A 167 26.02 37.40 22.41
CA ASN A 167 26.62 38.53 23.10
C ASN A 167 28.14 38.50 22.85
N GLY A 168 28.71 39.65 22.49
CA GLY A 168 30.12 39.94 22.77
C GLY A 168 30.99 40.26 21.56
N ALA A 169 30.94 41.51 21.10
CA ALA A 169 32.08 42.15 20.45
C ALA A 169 32.14 43.62 20.86
N SER A 170 32.67 43.86 22.06
CA SER A 170 33.19 45.14 22.50
C SER A 170 34.52 45.40 21.79
N HIS A 171 34.57 46.40 20.90
CA HIS A 171 35.82 47.01 20.47
C HIS A 171 35.98 48.37 21.16
N ALA A 172 37.14 48.52 21.81
CA ALA A 172 37.61 49.64 22.60
C ALA A 172 38.15 50.80 21.69
N PRO A 173 38.55 51.95 22.26
CA PRO A 173 38.42 53.26 21.63
C PRO A 173 39.62 53.71 20.79
N VAL A 174 39.36 54.80 20.07
CA VAL A 174 40.24 55.62 19.23
C VAL A 174 41.40 56.23 20.03
N ASN A 175 42.63 56.03 19.55
CA ASN A 175 43.70 57.04 19.44
C ASN A 175 44.83 56.51 18.55
#